data_AF-A0AB34Z3W2-F1
#
_entry.id   AF-A0AB34Z3W2-F1
#
_cell.length_a   1.000
_cell.length_b   1.000
_cell.length_c   1.000
_cell.angle_alpha   90.00
_cell.angle_beta   90.00
_cell.angle_gamma   90.00
#
_symmetry.space_group_name_H-M   'P 1'
#
loop_
_entity.id
_entity.type
_entity.pdbx_description
1 polymer ?
#
loop_
_entity_poly.entity_id
_entity_poly.type
_entity_poly.pdbx_seq_one_letter_code
_entity_poly.pdbx_strand_id
1 'polypeptide(L)'
;MDIGLIGVNSALTISAIGSALGMGAAGSAAIGAWKRCYMQGKPAPFLLIVFVSAPLTQIIYGYILMNTLYEVMMQTNPWLLLGAGLGGGFAIAVSGFAQGKAAAGACDAFSETGKGFATYLLVLGLIESVALFVMVFLMIFKFV
;
A
#
# COMPACT_ATOMS: atom_id res chain seq x y z
N MET A 1 15.64 -19.98 17.03
CA MET A 1 15.11 -18.84 16.26
C MET A 1 13.70 -18.59 16.75
N ASP A 2 13.42 -17.40 17.25
CA ASP A 2 12.09 -17.10 17.78
C ASP A 2 11.13 -16.87 16.61
N ILE A 3 10.17 -17.77 16.42
CA ILE A 3 9.22 -17.72 15.32
C ILE A 3 8.34 -16.45 15.39
N GLY A 4 8.20 -15.86 16.58
CA GLY A 4 7.51 -14.57 16.76
C GLY A 4 8.23 -13.42 16.06
N LEU A 5 9.56 -13.40 16.05
CA LEU A 5 10.36 -12.38 15.34
C LEU A 5 10.16 -12.45 13.82
N ILE A 6 9.93 -13.64 13.28
CA ILE A 6 9.60 -13.81 11.85
C ILE A 6 8.25 -13.12 11.58
N GLY A 7 7.26 -13.33 12.44
CA GLY A 7 5.98 -12.62 12.38
C GLY A 7 6.14 -11.11 12.39
N VAL A 8 6.78 -10.59 13.43
CA VAL A 8 7.04 -9.15 13.61
C VAL A 8 7.65 -8.53 12.34
N ASN A 9 8.75 -9.10 11.83
CA ASN A 9 9.42 -8.59 10.63
C ASN A 9 8.58 -8.76 9.35
N SER A 10 7.72 -9.77 9.29
CA SER A 10 6.86 -10.02 8.13
C SER A 10 5.81 -8.93 7.95
N ALA A 11 5.34 -8.30 9.03
CA ALA A 11 4.38 -7.21 8.96
C ALA A 11 4.87 -6.05 8.08
N LEU A 12 6.13 -5.62 8.25
CA LEU A 12 6.74 -4.56 7.44
C LEU A 12 7.12 -5.07 6.04
N THR A 13 7.86 -6.17 5.98
CA THR A 13 8.49 -6.62 4.72
C THR A 13 7.44 -6.99 3.66
N ILE A 14 6.37 -7.68 4.04
CA ILE A 14 5.30 -8.05 3.11
C ILE A 14 4.53 -6.79 2.67
N SER A 15 4.21 -5.89 3.60
CA SER A 15 3.56 -4.61 3.28
C SER A 15 4.38 -3.79 2.28
N ALA A 16 5.71 -3.76 2.44
CA ALA A 16 6.62 -3.07 1.53
C ALA A 16 6.66 -3.71 0.14
N ILE A 17 6.52 -5.04 0.03
CA ILE A 17 6.38 -5.72 -1.26
C ILE A 17 5.12 -5.24 -1.99
N GLY A 18 3.98 -5.20 -1.31
CA GLY A 18 2.73 -4.71 -1.91
C GLY A 18 2.81 -3.25 -2.36
N SER A 19 3.45 -2.41 -1.55
CA SER A 19 3.75 -1.02 -1.89
C SER A 19 4.61 -0.91 -3.16
N ALA A 20 5.71 -1.65 -3.23
CA ALA A 20 6.61 -1.65 -4.39
C ALA A 20 5.89 -2.13 -5.67
N LEU A 21 5.09 -3.19 -5.58
CA LEU A 21 4.29 -3.69 -6.70
C LEU A 21 3.24 -2.68 -7.15
N GLY A 22 2.56 -2.04 -6.19
CA GLY A 22 1.56 -1.01 -6.48
C GLY A 22 2.15 0.22 -7.15
N MET A 23 3.24 0.77 -6.58
CA MET A 23 3.96 1.90 -7.17
C MET A 23 4.55 1.53 -8.53
N GLY A 24 5.03 0.30 -8.72
CA GLY A 24 5.52 -0.18 -10.01
C GLY A 24 4.44 -0.20 -11.09
N ALA A 25 3.23 -0.65 -10.74
CA ALA A 25 2.08 -0.65 -11.66
C ALA A 25 1.65 0.78 -12.04
N ALA A 26 1.47 1.65 -11.04
CA ALA A 26 1.06 3.05 -11.25
C ALA A 26 2.15 3.85 -11.99
N GLY A 27 3.41 3.65 -11.62
CA GLY A 27 4.57 4.32 -12.22
C GLY A 27 4.77 3.96 -13.68
N SER A 28 4.63 2.68 -14.03
CA SER A 28 4.68 2.23 -15.44
C SER A 28 3.60 2.92 -16.28
N ALA A 29 2.39 3.05 -15.74
CA ALA A 29 1.30 3.76 -16.40
C ALA A 29 1.55 5.28 -16.51
N ALA A 30 2.09 5.91 -15.46
CA ALA A 30 2.45 7.33 -15.49
C ALA A 30 3.53 7.63 -16.54
N ILE A 31 4.58 6.81 -16.63
CA ILE A 31 5.63 6.92 -17.66
C ILE A 31 5.02 6.79 -19.06
N GLY A 32 4.15 5.81 -19.27
CA GLY A 32 3.45 5.63 -20.55
C GLY A 32 2.53 6.81 -20.89
N ALA A 33 1.82 7.35 -19.91
CA ALA A 33 0.97 8.52 -20.03
C ALA A 33 1.77 9.77 -20.43
N TRP A 34 2.86 10.08 -19.72
CA TRP A 34 3.74 11.20 -20.06
C TRP A 34 4.34 11.07 -21.47
N LYS A 35 4.82 9.88 -21.83
CA LYS A 35 5.30 9.60 -23.19
C LYS A 35 4.25 9.96 -24.25
N ARG A 36 2.98 9.55 -24.06
CA ARG A 36 1.88 9.89 -24.98
C ARG A 36 1.63 11.39 -25.05
N CYS A 37 1.62 12.10 -23.92
CA CYS A 37 1.46 13.56 -23.89
C CYS A 37 2.58 14.25 -24.70
N TYR A 38 3.84 13.85 -24.50
CA TYR A 38 4.98 14.42 -25.22
C TYR A 38 4.89 14.18 -26.73
N MET A 39 4.53 12.97 -27.16
CA MET A 39 4.36 12.65 -28.58
C MET A 39 3.23 13.46 -29.24
N GLN A 40 2.20 13.81 -28.48
CA GLN A 40 1.04 14.58 -28.96
C GLN A 40 1.23 16.09 -28.84
N GLY A 41 2.39 16.57 -28.35
CA GLY A 41 2.61 18.00 -28.08
C GLY A 41 1.69 18.58 -27.00
N LYS A 42 1.14 17.74 -26.12
CA LYS A 42 0.26 18.16 -25.02
C LYS A 42 1.05 18.28 -23.71
N PRO A 43 0.64 19.17 -22.79
CA PRO A 43 1.24 19.25 -21.46
C PRO A 43 1.18 17.90 -20.73
N ALA A 44 2.31 17.45 -20.21
CA ALA A 44 2.42 16.24 -19.40
C ALA A 44 2.07 16.56 -17.93
N PRO A 45 0.99 16.01 -17.36
CA PRO A 45 0.56 16.41 -16.02
C PRO A 45 1.51 15.90 -14.94
N PHE A 46 2.14 16.81 -14.19
CA PHE A 46 2.98 16.41 -13.04
C PHE A 46 2.19 15.65 -11.96
N LEU A 47 0.89 15.97 -11.82
CA LEU A 47 -0.04 15.38 -10.84
C LEU A 47 -0.15 13.85 -10.91
N LEU A 48 0.26 13.21 -12.02
CA LEU A 48 0.31 11.74 -12.10
C LEU A 48 1.17 11.13 -10.99
N ILE A 49 2.18 11.86 -10.49
CA ILE A 49 3.03 11.39 -9.38
C ILE A 49 2.23 11.12 -8.10
N VAL A 50 1.12 11.83 -7.89
CA VAL A 50 0.28 11.63 -6.70
C VAL A 50 -0.34 10.23 -6.73
N PHE A 51 -0.83 9.79 -7.89
CA PHE A 51 -1.36 8.43 -8.05
C PHE A 51 -0.26 7.38 -7.87
N VAL A 52 0.95 7.63 -8.39
CA VAL A 52 2.10 6.74 -8.20
C VAL A 52 2.47 6.62 -6.72
N SER A 53 2.36 7.70 -5.96
CA SER A 53 2.72 7.71 -4.54
C SER A 53 1.67 7.10 -3.60
N ALA A 54 0.43 6.89 -4.06
CA ALA A 54 -0.64 6.39 -3.20
C ALA A 54 -0.28 5.08 -2.47
N PRO A 55 0.35 4.07 -3.11
CA PRO A 55 0.71 2.82 -2.44
C PRO A 55 1.87 2.92 -1.44
N LEU A 56 2.47 4.09 -1.23
CA LEU A 56 3.57 4.26 -0.27
C LEU A 56 3.08 4.08 1.18
N THR A 57 1.82 4.39 1.45
CA THR A 57 1.23 4.34 2.80
C THR A 57 1.26 2.95 3.42
N GLN A 58 1.23 1.88 2.60
CA GLN A 58 1.35 0.50 3.10
C GLN A 58 2.65 0.23 3.86
N ILE A 59 3.76 0.90 3.52
CA ILE A 59 5.02 0.78 4.27
C ILE A 59 4.84 1.34 5.68
N ILE A 60 4.16 2.47 5.81
CA ILE A 60 3.91 3.15 7.09
C ILE A 60 3.01 2.26 7.96
N TYR A 61 1.94 1.69 7.39
CA TYR A 61 1.06 0.80 8.13
C TYR A 61 1.75 -0.50 8.56
N GLY A 62 2.55 -1.10 7.69
CA GLY A 62 3.37 -2.26 8.02
C GLY A 62 4.39 -1.97 9.13
N TYR A 63 4.98 -0.78 9.12
CA TYR A 63 5.91 -0.34 10.18
C TYR A 63 5.21 -0.13 11.52
N ILE A 64 4.03 0.51 11.54
CA ILE A 64 3.25 0.70 12.77
C ILE A 64 2.84 -0.65 13.35
N LEU A 65 2.35 -1.57 12.51
CA LEU A 65 2.00 -2.93 12.94
C LEU A 65 3.21 -3.69 13.48
N MET A 66 4.35 -3.64 12.79
CA MET A 66 5.61 -4.27 13.23
C MET A 66 6.00 -3.81 14.64
N ASN A 67 6.03 -2.49 14.89
CA ASN A 67 6.38 -1.96 16.21
C ASN A 67 5.39 -2.40 17.30
N THR A 68 4.10 -2.40 16.99
CA THR A 68 3.08 -2.85 17.95
C THR A 68 3.24 -4.34 18.30
N LEU A 69 3.54 -5.19 17.31
CA LEU A 69 3.80 -6.62 17.55
C LEU A 69 5.10 -6.83 18.36
N TYR A 70 6.13 -6.03 18.09
CA TYR A 70 7.39 -6.09 18.81
C TYR A 70 7.23 -5.75 20.30
N GLU A 71 6.43 -4.74 20.63
CA GLU A 71 6.16 -4.31 22.01
C GLU A 71 5.55 -5.43 22.88
N VAL A 72 4.72 -6.29 22.30
CA VAL A 72 4.01 -7.36 23.04
C VAL A 72 4.68 -8.73 22.90
N MET A 73 5.85 -8.80 22.26
CA MET A 73 6.48 -10.06 21.84
C MET A 73 6.77 -11.00 23.01
N MET A 74 7.18 -10.48 24.16
CA MET A 74 7.50 -11.28 25.36
C MET A 74 6.25 -11.81 26.10
N GLN A 75 5.08 -11.24 25.82
CA GLN A 75 3.83 -11.51 26.54
C GLN A 75 2.84 -12.33 25.71
N THR A 76 3.14 -12.55 24.43
CA THR A 76 2.22 -13.14 23.45
C THR A 76 2.73 -14.48 22.94
N ASN A 77 1.82 -15.39 22.59
CA ASN A 77 2.18 -16.64 21.93
C ASN A 77 2.93 -16.38 20.59
N PRO A 78 4.16 -16.92 20.40
CA PRO A 78 4.93 -16.71 19.17
C PRO A 78 4.23 -17.09 17.86
N TRP A 79 3.35 -18.09 17.89
CA TRP A 79 2.56 -18.49 16.71
C TRP A 79 1.49 -17.46 16.33
N LEU A 80 0.98 -16.75 17.33
CA LEU A 80 -0.01 -15.69 17.13
C LEU A 80 0.65 -14.45 16.54
N LEU A 81 1.86 -14.10 17.01
CA LEU A 81 2.69 -13.05 16.39
C LEU A 81 3.05 -13.39 14.94
N LEU A 82 3.36 -14.66 14.66
CA LEU A 82 3.59 -15.15 13.30
C LEU A 82 2.35 -14.94 12.42
N GLY A 83 1.18 -15.37 12.89
CA GLY A 83 -0.08 -15.22 12.16
C GLY A 83 -0.47 -13.76 11.94
N ALA A 84 -0.35 -12.92 12.97
CA ALA A 84 -0.64 -11.50 12.89
C ALA A 84 0.28 -10.76 11.92
N GLY A 85 1.58 -11.07 11.97
CA GLY A 85 2.58 -10.46 11.11
C GLY A 85 2.47 -10.88 9.64
N LEU A 86 2.37 -12.19 9.37
CA LEU A 86 2.20 -12.71 8.01
C LEU A 86 0.84 -12.32 7.43
N GLY A 87 -0.24 -12.55 8.17
CA GLY A 87 -1.60 -12.25 7.72
C GLY A 87 -1.85 -10.75 7.57
N GLY A 88 -1.42 -9.95 8.56
CA GLY A 88 -1.53 -8.49 8.51
C GLY A 88 -0.69 -7.89 7.40
N GLY A 89 0.59 -8.27 7.30
CA GLY A 89 1.47 -7.83 6.23
C GLY A 89 0.92 -8.20 4.84
N PHE A 90 0.40 -9.42 4.67
CA PHE A 90 -0.19 -9.87 3.41
C PHE A 90 -1.45 -9.08 3.02
N ALA A 91 -2.37 -8.87 3.95
CA ALA A 91 -3.59 -8.11 3.66
C ALA A 91 -3.29 -6.64 3.33
N ILE A 92 -2.34 -6.02 4.05
CA ILE A 92 -1.82 -4.69 3.71
C ILE A 92 -1.19 -4.71 2.31
N ALA A 93 -0.37 -5.71 1.98
CA ALA A 93 0.28 -5.81 0.68
C ALA A 93 -0.69 -5.95 -0.50
N VAL A 94 -1.73 -6.78 -0.34
CA VAL A 94 -2.77 -6.96 -1.36
C VAL A 94 -3.50 -5.63 -1.62
N SER A 95 -3.80 -4.86 -0.58
CA SER A 95 -4.39 -3.53 -0.75
C SER A 95 -3.46 -2.56 -1.51
N GLY A 96 -2.16 -2.56 -1.21
CA GLY A 96 -1.18 -1.72 -1.92
C GLY A 96 -1.08 -2.05 -3.40
N PHE A 97 -1.08 -3.34 -3.75
CA PHE A 97 -1.12 -3.77 -5.14
C PHE A 97 -2.42 -3.35 -5.84
N ALA A 98 -3.58 -3.57 -5.21
CA ALA A 98 -4.87 -3.16 -5.75
C ALA A 98 -4.97 -1.64 -5.93
N GLN A 99 -4.45 -0.86 -4.97
CA GLN A 99 -4.40 0.60 -5.04
C GLN A 99 -3.52 1.05 -6.20
N GLY A 100 -2.37 0.42 -6.40
CA GLY A 100 -1.50 0.69 -7.56
C GLY A 100 -2.15 0.38 -8.91
N LYS A 101 -2.95 -0.69 -9.00
CA LYS A 101 -3.72 -1.03 -10.20
C LYS A 101 -4.80 0.02 -10.51
N ALA A 102 -5.53 0.48 -9.50
CA ALA A 102 -6.50 1.57 -9.66
C ALA A 102 -5.79 2.90 -10.02
N ALA A 103 -4.64 3.18 -9.40
CA ALA A 103 -3.83 4.35 -9.68
C ALA A 103 -3.28 4.36 -11.10
N ALA A 104 -2.93 3.19 -11.66
CA ALA A 104 -2.56 3.06 -13.06
C ALA A 104 -3.70 3.49 -14.01
N GLY A 105 -4.94 3.10 -13.71
CA GLY A 105 -6.13 3.56 -14.45
C GLY A 105 -6.38 5.06 -14.27
N ALA A 106 -6.15 5.60 -13.07
CA ALA A 106 -6.22 7.04 -12.83
C ALA A 106 -5.18 7.81 -13.65
N CYS A 107 -3.95 7.28 -13.79
CA CYS A 107 -2.91 7.88 -14.62
C CYS A 107 -3.32 7.97 -16.08
N ASP A 108 -3.86 6.87 -16.61
CA ASP A 108 -4.37 6.80 -17.97
C ASP A 108 -5.49 7.83 -18.21
N ALA A 109 -6.57 7.73 -17.43
CA ALA A 109 -7.75 8.59 -17.56
C ALA A 109 -7.44 10.08 -17.35
N PHE A 110 -6.60 10.42 -16.36
CA PHE A 110 -6.25 11.81 -16.08
C PHE A 110 -5.34 12.41 -17.16
N SER A 111 -4.43 11.62 -17.73
CA SER A 111 -3.55 12.11 -18.81
C SER A 111 -4.30 12.44 -20.10
N GLU A 112 -5.42 11.77 -20.36
CA GLU A 112 -6.26 12.02 -21.53
C GLU A 112 -7.28 13.14 -21.30
N THR A 113 -7.90 13.17 -20.12
CA THR A 113 -9.07 14.05 -19.86
C THR A 113 -8.73 15.30 -19.06
N GLY A 114 -7.66 15.28 -18.26
CA GLY A 114 -7.37 16.31 -17.26
C GLY A 114 -8.44 16.45 -16.16
N LYS A 115 -9.38 15.51 -16.06
CA LYS A 115 -10.56 15.56 -15.18
C LYS A 115 -10.56 14.41 -14.19
N GLY A 116 -11.32 14.57 -13.11
CA GLY A 116 -11.60 13.49 -12.16
C GLY A 116 -10.50 13.23 -11.12
N PHE A 117 -9.52 14.13 -10.96
CA PHE A 117 -8.42 13.96 -10.00
C PHE A 117 -8.90 13.58 -8.59
N ALA A 118 -9.82 14.38 -8.02
CA ALA A 118 -10.36 14.14 -6.68
C ALA A 118 -11.16 12.83 -6.60
N THR A 119 -11.97 12.52 -7.61
CA THR A 119 -12.76 11.28 -7.65
C THR A 119 -11.88 10.04 -7.78
N TYR A 120 -10.74 10.13 -8.48
CA TYR A 120 -9.79 9.04 -8.57
C TYR A 120 -9.08 8.83 -7.22
N LEU A 121 -8.70 9.91 -6.53
CA LEU A 121 -8.15 9.81 -5.16
C LEU A 121 -9.15 9.22 -4.17
N LEU A 122 -10.45 9.52 -4.29
CA LEU A 122 -11.49 8.90 -3.48
C LEU A 122 -11.47 7.38 -3.61
N VAL A 123 -11.39 6.86 -4.84
CA VAL A 123 -11.30 5.41 -5.11
C VAL A 123 -10.02 4.82 -4.50
N LEU A 124 -8.88 5.51 -4.63
CA LEU A 124 -7.63 5.06 -4.00
C LEU A 124 -7.72 5.03 -2.47
N GLY A 125 -8.39 6.02 -1.86
CA GLY A 125 -8.63 6.07 -0.41
C GLY A 125 -9.59 4.98 0.08
N LEU A 126 -10.58 4.59 -0.73
CA LEU A 126 -11.45 3.45 -0.40
C LEU A 126 -10.64 2.14 -0.38
N ILE A 127 -9.73 1.92 -1.32
CA ILE A 127 -8.86 0.75 -1.32
C ILE A 127 -7.90 0.79 -0.13
N GLU A 128 -7.36 1.97 0.20
CA GLU A 128 -6.47 2.17 1.35
C GLU A 128 -7.12 1.77 2.69
N SER A 129 -8.43 2.00 2.84
CA SER A 129 -9.15 1.70 4.08
C SER A 129 -8.98 0.25 4.55
N VAL A 130 -8.76 -0.69 3.63
CA VAL A 130 -8.49 -2.10 3.95
C VAL A 130 -7.19 -2.24 4.76
N ALA A 131 -6.11 -1.55 4.37
CA ALA A 131 -4.85 -1.57 5.12
C ALA A 131 -5.01 -0.98 6.52
N LEU A 132 -5.73 0.14 6.61
CA LEU A 132 -6.01 0.81 7.88
C LEU A 132 -6.82 -0.09 8.83
N PHE A 133 -7.89 -0.72 8.33
CA PHE A 133 -8.70 -1.62 9.16
C PHE A 133 -7.89 -2.83 9.62
N VAL A 134 -7.11 -3.45 8.74
CA VAL A 134 -6.25 -4.59 9.10
C VAL A 134 -5.26 -4.19 10.19
N MET A 135 -4.55 -3.07 9.99
CA MET A 135 -3.58 -2.56 10.96
C MET A 135 -4.25 -2.28 12.31
N VAL A 136 -5.32 -1.50 12.32
CA VAL A 136 -6.02 -1.09 13.56
C VAL A 136 -6.63 -2.28 14.28
N PHE A 137 -7.27 -3.21 13.57
CA PHE A 137 -7.87 -4.38 14.22
C PHE A 137 -6.81 -5.30 14.83
N LEU A 138 -5.70 -5.54 14.15
CA LEU A 138 -4.60 -6.34 14.71
C LEU A 138 -3.91 -5.63 15.90
N MET A 139 -3.91 -4.30 15.95
CA MET A 139 -3.39 -3.53 17.08
C MET A 139 -4.33 -3.52 18.29
N ILE A 140 -5.66 -3.48 18.06
CA ILE A 140 -6.67 -3.47 19.14
C ILE A 140 -6.83 -4.85 19.75
N PHE A 141 -6.75 -5.91 18.93
CA PHE A 141 -6.76 -7.30 19.39
C PHE A 141 -5.45 -7.68 20.11
N LYS A 142 -4.89 -6.77 20.93
CA LYS A 142 -3.81 -7.05 21.88
C LYS A 142 -4.20 -8.33 22.58
N PHE A 143 -3.47 -9.38 22.25
CA PHE A 143 -3.82 -10.75 22.52
C PHE A 143 -3.80 -10.98 24.05
N VAL A 144 -4.94 -10.73 24.68
CA VAL A 144 -5.24 -11.08 26.08
C VAL A 144 -5.21 -12.60 26.21
#